data_AF-A0A5P8W085-F1
#
_entry.id   AF-A0A5P8W085-F1
#
_cell.length_a   1.000
_cell.length_b   1.000
_cell.length_c   1.000
_cell.angle_alpha   90.00
_cell.angle_beta   90.00
_cell.angle_gamma   90.00
#
_symmetry.space_group_name_H-M   'P 1'
#
loop_
_entity.id
_entity.type
_entity.pdbx_description
1 polymer ?
#
loop_
_entity_poly.entity_id
_entity_poly.type
_entity_poly.pdbx_seq_one_letter_code
_entity_poly.pdbx_strand_id
1 'polypeptide(L)'
;MATINGTNRPDNLSGVVDSFFNFPNILNADIINGFDGNDTIKGGSNNDTINGGNNDDLIDGGDGNDSLIGGAGNDTIDGGFGGFRLNNNNNTINGGLGNDSLIGAAGNDTINGEKGNDTIDGRDGDDLIDGGDGDDLIDGGDGNDSLIGGAGNDTIDGGFGGFRLNNNNNTVNGGLGNDSLIGAAGNDTINGGTGNDRLIGDTGTDLLTGGLGNDVFKFNSVSESQPGVLRDAIADFVGNGNSPGDQIDLSTFEGNQAFTFIGASAFSAPGQVRYSGGILQANIDRNLSADFEIQLVGAPQLVVSDIIFSATDDNSDSDNNSSSIMPSGTSDGRSPTGSFSSSGASDKNGSIFTSSFDNNINYIIKSGSGNDTINAGGTGNDTIDGGSGNDTINGGRGNDILTGGTGTDRLTGGAGNDVFKFNSVLESQPGVLRDAIADFVGNGNLPGDRIDLSTIDANSNIGGNQAFTYIGSSAFFAVGQVRYSGGILQGNTAGNLSPEFEVQLTGTPQLVASDIIV
;
A
#
# COMPACT_ATOMS: atom_id res chain seq x y z
N MET A 1 -14.79 35.68 11.85
CA MET A 1 -13.61 36.09 12.60
C MET A 1 -13.94 36.28 14.05
N ALA A 2 -13.99 35.16 14.79
CA ALA A 2 -13.45 35.17 16.13
C ALA A 2 -11.92 35.10 16.04
N THR A 3 -11.23 35.68 17.03
CA THR A 3 -9.79 35.46 17.23
C THR A 3 -9.63 34.77 18.57
N ILE A 4 -9.00 33.61 18.59
CA ILE A 4 -8.77 32.77 19.76
C ILE A 4 -7.26 32.66 19.94
N ASN A 5 -6.78 32.96 21.15
CA ASN A 5 -5.36 32.90 21.47
C ASN A 5 -5.18 32.01 22.69
N GLY A 6 -4.27 31.05 22.59
CA GLY A 6 -3.75 30.25 23.68
C GLY A 6 -2.79 31.04 24.57
N THR A 7 -2.02 30.31 25.33
CA THR A 7 -1.09 30.76 26.37
C THR A 7 0.28 30.14 26.14
N ASN A 8 1.17 30.20 27.14
CA ASN A 8 2.48 29.53 27.05
C ASN A 8 2.45 28.18 27.78
N ARG A 9 1.33 27.46 27.67
CA ARG A 9 1.04 26.17 28.31
C ARG A 9 0.09 25.40 27.39
N PRO A 10 0.05 24.06 27.49
CA PRO A 10 -0.92 23.23 26.77
C PRO A 10 -2.36 23.74 26.93
N ASP A 11 -2.98 24.05 25.81
CA ASP A 11 -4.34 24.58 25.69
C ASP A 11 -5.23 23.67 24.81
N ASN A 12 -6.54 23.80 25.02
CA ASN A 12 -7.56 23.19 24.16
C ASN A 12 -8.40 24.31 23.55
N LEU A 13 -8.16 24.59 22.27
CA LEU A 13 -8.73 25.69 21.52
C LEU A 13 -9.73 25.13 20.50
N SER A 14 -10.89 25.79 20.39
CA SER A 14 -11.92 25.41 19.43
C SER A 14 -12.55 26.66 18.85
N GLY A 15 -12.66 26.70 17.52
CA GLY A 15 -13.43 27.68 16.79
C GLY A 15 -14.90 27.67 17.18
N VAL A 16 -15.60 28.74 16.81
CA VAL A 16 -16.97 28.98 17.23
C VAL A 16 -17.91 28.06 16.46
N VAL A 17 -18.59 27.16 17.16
CA VAL A 17 -19.63 26.31 16.57
C VAL A 17 -20.80 27.18 16.07
N ASP A 18 -20.86 27.43 14.77
CA ASP A 18 -21.92 28.19 14.11
C ASP A 18 -23.23 27.38 14.06
N SER A 19 -23.93 27.38 15.19
CA SER A 19 -25.22 26.71 15.32
C SER A 19 -26.36 27.52 14.66
N PHE A 20 -26.88 27.01 13.54
CA PHE A 20 -28.31 26.93 13.20
C PHE A 20 -29.25 28.13 13.54
N PHE A 21 -28.80 29.38 13.44
CA PHE A 21 -29.69 30.55 13.52
C PHE A 21 -29.52 31.47 12.31
N ASN A 22 -30.33 31.17 11.29
CA ASN A 22 -31.05 32.01 10.33
C ASN A 22 -30.80 33.54 10.30
N PHE A 23 -29.55 33.98 10.36
CA PHE A 23 -29.12 35.31 9.93
C PHE A 23 -28.35 35.14 8.62
N PRO A 24 -28.91 35.60 7.50
CA PRO A 24 -28.19 35.55 6.23
C PRO A 24 -27.01 36.52 6.33
N ASN A 25 -25.78 35.99 6.20
CA ASN A 25 -24.50 36.70 6.03
C ASN A 25 -23.62 37.01 7.27
N ILE A 26 -23.36 36.07 8.18
CA ILE A 26 -22.12 36.16 8.98
C ILE A 26 -21.41 34.79 8.94
N LEU A 27 -20.72 34.55 7.82
CA LEU A 27 -19.70 33.52 7.61
C LEU A 27 -18.44 33.96 8.36
N ASN A 28 -18.10 33.35 9.49
CA ASN A 28 -16.98 33.79 10.29
C ASN A 28 -15.86 32.75 10.30
N ALA A 29 -14.99 32.80 9.29
CA ALA A 29 -13.61 32.29 9.36
C ALA A 29 -12.95 32.62 10.70
N ASP A 30 -12.42 31.66 11.43
CA ASP A 30 -11.75 31.87 12.71
C ASP A 30 -10.22 32.02 12.54
N ILE A 31 -9.63 32.78 13.46
CA ILE A 31 -8.17 32.92 13.57
C ILE A 31 -7.78 32.35 14.94
N ILE A 32 -7.04 31.25 14.96
CA ILE A 32 -6.66 30.53 16.19
C ILE A 32 -5.13 30.48 16.29
N ASN A 33 -4.57 30.91 17.42
CA ASN A 33 -3.13 30.83 17.70
C ASN A 33 -2.91 30.06 19.01
N GLY A 34 -2.11 28.98 18.99
CA GLY A 34 -1.73 28.20 20.18
C GLY A 34 -0.67 28.89 21.05
N PHE A 35 0.40 29.38 20.41
CA PHE A 35 1.61 29.98 20.99
C PHE A 35 2.65 28.99 21.50
N ASP A 36 2.85 28.81 22.81
CA ASP A 36 3.83 27.84 23.30
C ASP A 36 3.10 26.71 24.05
N GLY A 37 3.59 25.49 23.88
CA GLY A 37 3.10 24.31 24.58
C GLY A 37 2.26 23.43 23.67
N ASN A 38 2.14 22.15 24.03
CA ASN A 38 1.44 21.17 23.20
C ASN A 38 -0.07 21.41 23.21
N ASP A 39 -0.58 22.01 22.15
CA ASP A 39 -1.97 22.45 22.04
C ASP A 39 -2.84 21.44 21.29
N THR A 40 -4.14 21.46 21.57
CA THR A 40 -5.15 20.78 20.75
C THR A 40 -6.09 21.83 20.19
N ILE A 41 -6.13 21.96 18.87
CA ILE A 41 -6.81 23.05 18.16
C ILE A 41 -7.81 22.47 17.16
N LYS A 42 -9.04 23.00 17.17
CA LYS A 42 -10.08 22.68 16.19
C LYS A 42 -10.60 23.94 15.50
N GLY A 43 -10.57 24.01 14.17
CA GLY A 43 -11.13 25.11 13.39
C GLY A 43 -12.66 25.08 13.40
N GLY A 44 -13.23 23.97 12.94
CA GLY A 44 -14.67 23.72 13.03
C GLY A 44 -15.33 23.77 11.66
N SER A 45 -16.09 24.83 11.37
CA SER A 45 -16.68 25.00 10.04
C SER A 45 -16.28 26.36 9.49
N ASN A 46 -16.32 26.49 8.16
CA ASN A 46 -15.81 27.61 7.36
C ASN A 46 -14.27 27.60 7.26
N ASN A 47 -13.76 28.51 6.43
CA ASN A 47 -12.34 28.63 6.13
C ASN A 47 -11.59 29.28 7.30
N ASP A 48 -10.83 28.51 8.05
CA ASP A 48 -10.14 28.96 9.25
C ASP A 48 -8.65 29.23 9.00
N THR A 49 -8.03 30.00 9.88
CA THR A 49 -6.58 30.22 9.92
C THR A 49 -6.07 29.82 11.29
N ILE A 50 -5.27 28.76 11.34
CA ILE A 50 -4.79 28.15 12.58
C ILE A 50 -3.26 28.13 12.58
N ASN A 51 -2.68 28.50 13.72
CA ASN A 51 -1.24 28.43 13.98
C ASN A 51 -1.02 27.76 15.34
N GLY A 52 -0.37 26.60 15.37
CA GLY A 52 0.01 25.88 16.58
C GLY A 52 1.02 26.68 17.40
N GLY A 53 2.20 26.91 16.84
CA GLY A 53 3.23 27.76 17.41
C GLY A 53 4.48 26.98 17.75
N ASN A 54 4.81 26.82 19.02
CA ASN A 54 5.96 26.05 19.49
C ASN A 54 5.46 24.84 20.29
N ASN A 55 6.26 23.78 20.28
CA ASN A 55 5.97 22.44 20.81
C ASN A 55 5.00 21.64 19.94
N ASP A 56 4.83 20.36 20.30
CA ASP A 56 4.11 19.38 19.50
C ASP A 56 2.59 19.61 19.61
N ASP A 57 1.98 20.07 18.53
CA ASP A 57 0.57 20.49 18.46
C ASP A 57 -0.30 19.48 17.69
N LEU A 58 -1.59 19.44 18.05
CA LEU A 58 -2.62 18.67 17.34
C LEU A 58 -3.66 19.64 16.75
N ILE A 59 -3.74 19.70 15.42
CA ILE A 59 -4.59 20.63 14.68
C ILE A 59 -5.58 19.87 13.80
N ASP A 60 -6.86 20.24 13.90
CA ASP A 60 -7.98 19.74 13.08
C ASP A 60 -8.67 20.94 12.42
N GLY A 61 -8.53 21.11 11.10
CA GLY A 61 -9.10 22.22 10.34
C GLY A 61 -10.63 22.20 10.35
N GLY A 62 -11.22 21.05 10.05
CA GLY A 62 -12.66 20.83 10.01
C GLY A 62 -13.26 21.03 8.62
N ASP A 63 -14.47 21.59 8.54
CA ASP A 63 -15.11 21.89 7.24
C ASP A 63 -14.61 23.25 6.72
N GLY A 64 -13.90 23.31 5.61
CA GLY A 64 -13.56 24.59 5.01
C GLY A 64 -12.34 24.48 4.12
N ASN A 65 -11.97 25.58 3.48
CA ASN A 65 -10.63 25.71 2.92
C ASN A 65 -9.76 26.40 3.97
N ASP A 66 -9.01 25.60 4.73
CA ASP A 66 -8.30 26.07 5.91
C ASP A 66 -6.83 26.40 5.61
N SER A 67 -6.27 27.31 6.41
CA SER A 67 -4.84 27.61 6.42
C SER A 67 -4.28 27.19 7.77
N LEU A 68 -3.50 26.11 7.77
CA LEU A 68 -2.99 25.43 8.95
C LEU A 68 -1.47 25.53 9.01
N ILE A 69 -0.93 25.89 10.17
CA ILE A 69 0.51 25.98 10.44
C ILE A 69 0.78 25.25 11.76
N GLY A 70 1.66 24.25 11.74
CA GLY A 70 2.15 23.57 12.94
C GLY A 70 3.08 24.49 13.72
N GLY A 71 4.23 24.79 13.13
CA GLY A 71 5.19 25.76 13.66
C GLY A 71 6.52 25.10 14.02
N ALA A 72 6.80 24.89 15.29
CA ALA A 72 8.02 24.21 15.72
C ALA A 72 7.69 23.13 16.74
N GLY A 73 8.18 21.92 16.55
CA GLY A 73 7.69 20.75 17.30
C GLY A 73 7.34 19.66 16.30
N ASN A 74 7.01 18.47 16.79
CA ASN A 74 6.51 17.41 15.93
C ASN A 74 4.98 17.50 15.92
N ASP A 75 4.42 18.14 14.91
CA ASP A 75 3.02 18.51 14.85
C ASP A 75 2.17 17.44 14.13
N THR A 76 0.88 17.36 14.48
CA THR A 76 -0.09 16.53 13.79
C THR A 76 -1.21 17.43 13.28
N ILE A 77 -1.36 17.50 11.95
CA ILE A 77 -2.30 18.39 11.28
C ILE A 77 -3.21 17.59 10.36
N ASP A 78 -4.52 17.69 10.56
CA ASP A 78 -5.55 17.16 9.66
C ASP A 78 -6.31 18.34 9.05
N GLY A 79 -6.31 18.44 7.72
CA GLY A 79 -7.10 19.39 6.93
C GLY A 79 -8.61 19.23 7.12
N GLY A 80 -9.04 18.12 7.72
CA GLY A 80 -10.40 17.87 8.18
C GLY A 80 -11.22 17.01 7.23
N PHE A 81 -12.17 16.26 7.82
CA PHE A 81 -13.21 15.56 7.08
C PHE A 81 -14.46 16.44 6.99
N GLY A 82 -14.67 17.06 5.83
CA GLY A 82 -15.92 17.74 5.57
C GLY A 82 -17.10 16.76 5.60
N GLY A 83 -18.12 17.01 6.41
CA GLY A 83 -19.18 16.03 6.65
C GLY A 83 -19.91 15.55 5.36
N PHE A 84 -19.98 14.24 5.12
CA PHE A 84 -20.90 13.46 4.25
C PHE A 84 -21.22 13.96 2.81
N ARG A 85 -20.63 15.03 2.31
CA ARG A 85 -20.90 15.57 0.97
C ARG A 85 -19.58 15.97 0.33
N LEU A 86 -19.04 15.07 -0.51
CA LEU A 86 -18.08 15.34 -1.60
C LEU A 86 -17.50 16.76 -1.50
N ASN A 87 -16.58 16.96 -0.56
CA ASN A 87 -16.05 18.27 -0.23
C ASN A 87 -14.69 18.42 -0.90
N ASN A 88 -14.67 19.21 -1.96
CA ASN A 88 -13.44 19.63 -2.62
C ASN A 88 -12.83 20.79 -1.82
N ASN A 89 -12.51 20.54 -0.55
CA ASN A 89 -11.91 21.52 0.34
C ASN A 89 -10.44 21.63 0.00
N ASN A 90 -10.00 22.83 -0.34
CA ASN A 90 -8.63 23.08 -0.74
C ASN A 90 -7.92 23.79 0.41
N ASN A 91 -7.17 23.03 1.20
CA ASN A 91 -6.43 23.49 2.36
C ASN A 91 -5.01 23.91 1.99
N THR A 92 -4.42 24.72 2.85
CA THR A 92 -2.99 25.04 2.82
C THR A 92 -2.41 24.65 4.17
N ILE A 93 -1.53 23.66 4.18
CA ILE A 93 -0.93 23.07 5.37
C ILE A 93 0.57 23.30 5.33
N ASN A 94 1.15 23.81 6.43
CA ASN A 94 2.61 23.87 6.62
C ASN A 94 2.95 23.21 7.96
N GLY A 95 3.80 22.19 7.94
CA GLY A 95 4.30 21.50 9.14
C GLY A 95 5.21 22.42 9.96
N GLY A 96 6.36 22.74 9.40
CA GLY A 96 7.29 23.72 9.96
C GLY A 96 8.63 23.12 10.36
N LEU A 97 8.97 23.16 11.65
CA LEU A 97 10.20 22.57 12.16
C LEU A 97 9.88 21.34 12.99
N GLY A 98 10.32 20.16 12.59
CA GLY A 98 10.14 18.93 13.35
C GLY A 98 9.66 17.83 12.43
N ASN A 99 9.41 16.65 12.99
CA ASN A 99 8.89 15.54 12.21
C ASN A 99 7.37 15.55 12.32
N ASP A 100 6.71 16.03 11.27
CA ASP A 100 5.30 16.35 11.26
C ASP A 100 4.48 15.24 10.60
N SER A 101 3.22 15.12 11.02
CA SER A 101 2.21 14.26 10.40
C SER A 101 1.14 15.15 9.78
N LEU A 102 1.12 15.24 8.46
CA LEU A 102 0.28 16.16 7.70
C LEU A 102 -0.72 15.38 6.86
N ILE A 103 -1.99 15.72 6.97
CA ILE A 103 -3.03 15.06 6.20
C ILE A 103 -3.92 16.12 5.55
N GLY A 104 -4.11 16.00 4.24
CA GLY A 104 -5.05 16.80 3.46
C GLY A 104 -6.52 16.45 3.72
N ALA A 105 -7.34 16.62 2.70
CA ALA A 105 -8.77 16.38 2.65
C ALA A 105 -9.16 15.84 1.26
N ALA A 106 -10.43 15.96 0.86
CA ALA A 106 -10.88 15.45 -0.44
C ALA A 106 -10.80 16.49 -1.59
N GLY A 107 -10.15 17.63 -1.37
CA GLY A 107 -9.98 18.67 -2.39
C GLY A 107 -8.51 18.89 -2.70
N ASN A 108 -8.25 19.81 -3.62
CA ASN A 108 -6.90 20.07 -4.10
C ASN A 108 -6.13 20.87 -3.04
N ASP A 109 -5.32 20.17 -2.26
CA ASP A 109 -4.59 20.71 -1.14
C ASP A 109 -3.19 21.20 -1.56
N THR A 110 -2.62 22.07 -0.72
CA THR A 110 -1.22 22.46 -0.80
C THR A 110 -0.58 22.17 0.55
N ILE A 111 0.35 21.22 0.58
CA ILE A 111 0.95 20.71 1.81
C ILE A 111 2.48 20.88 1.72
N ASN A 112 3.07 21.52 2.71
CA ASN A 112 4.52 21.64 2.85
C ASN A 112 4.96 21.05 4.21
N GLY A 113 5.84 20.06 4.21
CA GLY A 113 6.47 19.52 5.42
C GLY A 113 7.44 20.52 6.06
N GLU A 114 8.23 21.18 5.19
CA GLU A 114 9.29 22.13 5.52
C GLU A 114 10.58 21.49 6.06
N LYS A 115 10.72 21.20 7.35
CA LYS A 115 11.95 20.62 7.88
C LYS A 115 11.69 19.53 8.89
N GLY A 116 12.40 18.44 8.72
CA GLY A 116 12.33 17.25 9.54
C GLY A 116 11.86 16.10 8.68
N ASN A 117 11.75 14.91 9.26
CA ASN A 117 11.29 13.74 8.51
C ASN A 117 9.78 13.67 8.65
N ASP A 118 9.08 14.11 7.62
CA ASP A 118 7.64 14.33 7.62
C ASP A 118 6.89 13.13 7.04
N THR A 119 5.64 12.95 7.47
CA THR A 119 4.70 11.99 6.91
C THR A 119 3.51 12.75 6.35
N ILE A 120 3.27 12.64 5.04
CA ILE A 120 2.28 13.43 4.32
C ILE A 120 1.32 12.53 3.54
N ASP A 121 0.02 12.75 3.71
CA ASP A 121 -1.06 12.08 2.98
C ASP A 121 -1.96 13.14 2.32
N GLY A 122 -1.97 13.19 0.98
CA GLY A 122 -2.78 14.12 0.19
C GLY A 122 -4.29 13.84 0.23
N ARG A 123 -4.67 12.56 0.36
CA ARG A 123 -6.04 12.04 0.20
C ARG A 123 -6.61 12.27 -1.21
N ASP A 124 -7.87 12.72 -1.37
CA ASP A 124 -8.45 12.85 -2.72
C ASP A 124 -8.22 14.29 -3.22
N GLY A 125 -7.99 14.48 -4.51
CA GLY A 125 -7.79 15.83 -5.06
C GLY A 125 -6.55 15.89 -5.93
N ASP A 126 -6.43 16.88 -6.81
CA ASP A 126 -5.14 17.11 -7.48
C ASP A 126 -4.26 17.98 -6.55
N ASP A 127 -3.36 17.34 -5.82
CA ASP A 127 -2.61 17.94 -4.71
C ASP A 127 -1.23 18.48 -5.12
N LEU A 128 -0.77 19.46 -4.35
CA LEU A 128 0.61 19.95 -4.40
C LEU A 128 1.28 19.68 -3.07
N ILE A 129 2.25 18.75 -3.07
CA ILE A 129 2.96 18.32 -1.86
C ILE A 129 4.46 18.54 -2.02
N ASP A 130 5.08 19.18 -1.02
CA ASP A 130 6.52 19.40 -0.89
C ASP A 130 6.98 18.92 0.50
N GLY A 131 7.78 17.86 0.57
CA GLY A 131 8.31 17.30 1.82
C GLY A 131 9.25 18.29 2.52
N GLY A 132 10.29 18.72 1.81
CA GLY A 132 11.20 19.77 2.27
C GLY A 132 12.58 19.23 2.62
N ASP A 133 13.13 19.60 3.77
CA ASP A 133 14.41 19.07 4.27
C ASP A 133 14.14 17.87 5.20
N GLY A 134 14.59 16.67 4.89
CA GLY A 134 14.44 15.48 5.73
C GLY A 134 14.26 14.22 4.89
N ASP A 135 14.22 13.06 5.54
CA ASP A 135 13.82 11.82 4.85
C ASP A 135 12.28 11.70 4.98
N ASP A 136 11.55 12.07 3.93
CA ASP A 136 10.10 12.22 3.96
C ASP A 136 9.34 10.99 3.43
N LEU A 137 8.13 10.80 3.95
CA LEU A 137 7.18 9.80 3.46
C LEU A 137 5.94 10.52 2.90
N ILE A 138 5.71 10.41 1.59
CA ILE A 138 4.65 11.11 0.89
C ILE A 138 3.75 10.10 0.16
N ASP A 139 2.45 10.18 0.44
CA ASP A 139 1.38 9.54 -0.36
C ASP A 139 0.52 10.65 -0.99
N GLY A 140 0.50 10.68 -2.33
CA GLY A 140 -0.30 11.64 -3.10
C GLY A 140 -1.80 11.35 -3.07
N GLY A 141 -2.20 10.10 -2.86
CA GLY A 141 -3.59 9.70 -2.85
C GLY A 141 -4.28 9.68 -4.24
N ASP A 142 -5.53 10.15 -4.28
CA ASP A 142 -6.46 9.99 -5.39
C ASP A 142 -6.53 11.31 -6.22
N GLY A 143 -5.65 11.50 -7.20
CA GLY A 143 -5.74 12.64 -8.11
C GLY A 143 -4.55 12.73 -9.05
N ASN A 144 -4.43 13.83 -9.81
CA ASN A 144 -3.20 14.11 -10.56
C ASN A 144 -2.30 15.00 -9.70
N ASP A 145 -1.38 14.36 -9.00
CA ASP A 145 -0.64 15.02 -7.93
C ASP A 145 0.71 15.55 -8.41
N SER A 146 1.17 16.61 -7.75
CA SER A 146 2.51 17.18 -7.91
C SER A 146 3.27 16.98 -6.62
N LEU A 147 4.14 15.97 -6.59
CA LEU A 147 4.85 15.52 -5.40
C LEU A 147 6.33 15.86 -5.51
N ILE A 148 6.87 16.49 -4.47
CA ILE A 148 8.28 16.87 -4.34
C ILE A 148 8.77 16.33 -3.00
N GLY A 149 9.80 15.49 -3.00
CA GLY A 149 10.45 15.00 -1.78
C GLY A 149 11.26 16.11 -1.13
N GLY A 150 12.28 16.58 -1.84
CA GLY A 150 13.08 17.73 -1.44
C GLY A 150 14.53 17.33 -1.20
N ALA A 151 14.98 17.36 0.05
CA ALA A 151 16.35 17.04 0.42
C ALA A 151 16.40 16.00 1.54
N GLY A 152 16.89 14.80 1.22
CA GLY A 152 16.96 13.63 2.08
C GLY A 152 16.61 12.41 1.24
N ASN A 153 16.57 11.23 1.84
CA ASN A 153 16.19 10.03 1.12
C ASN A 153 14.68 9.84 1.23
N ASP A 154 13.95 10.24 0.20
CA ASP A 154 12.50 10.34 0.26
C ASP A 154 11.82 9.06 -0.25
N THR A 155 10.66 8.75 0.33
CA THR A 155 9.76 7.71 -0.18
C THR A 155 8.48 8.36 -0.65
N ILE A 156 8.23 8.32 -1.95
CA ILE A 156 7.08 8.98 -2.57
C ILE A 156 6.25 7.96 -3.35
N ASP A 157 4.96 7.89 -3.02
CA ASP A 157 3.95 7.16 -3.76
C ASP A 157 2.95 8.14 -4.38
N GLY A 158 2.77 8.06 -5.70
CA GLY A 158 1.76 8.79 -6.45
C GLY A 158 0.32 8.42 -6.10
N GLY A 159 0.13 7.39 -5.27
CA GLY A 159 -1.13 7.08 -4.61
C GLY A 159 -1.94 5.96 -5.26
N PHE A 160 -2.79 5.34 -4.44
CA PHE A 160 -3.69 4.28 -4.89
C PHE A 160 -4.95 4.88 -5.49
N GLY A 161 -5.16 4.62 -6.78
CA GLY A 161 -6.49 4.68 -7.36
C GLY A 161 -7.41 3.83 -6.52
N GLY A 162 -8.42 4.45 -5.93
CA GLY A 162 -9.46 3.72 -5.21
C GLY A 162 -10.19 2.71 -6.10
N PHE A 163 -11.44 2.38 -5.77
CA PHE A 163 -12.28 1.44 -6.53
C PHE A 163 -12.59 1.84 -8.00
N ARG A 164 -11.96 2.90 -8.50
CA ARG A 164 -12.00 3.38 -9.88
C ARG A 164 -10.59 3.26 -10.43
N LEU A 165 -10.45 2.52 -11.52
CA LEU A 165 -9.25 2.48 -12.36
C LEU A 165 -8.71 3.91 -12.55
N ASN A 166 -7.73 4.33 -11.76
CA ASN A 166 -7.06 5.61 -11.94
C ASN A 166 -6.21 5.50 -13.20
N ASN A 167 -6.27 6.55 -14.01
CA ASN A 167 -5.31 6.81 -15.07
C ASN A 167 -4.77 8.22 -14.80
N ASN A 168 -4.49 8.48 -13.53
CA ASN A 168 -4.11 9.79 -13.06
C ASN A 168 -2.65 10.00 -13.42
N ASN A 169 -2.31 11.21 -13.84
CA ASN A 169 -0.99 11.50 -14.36
C ASN A 169 -0.26 12.35 -13.31
N ASN A 170 0.54 11.68 -12.50
CA ASN A 170 1.30 12.28 -11.41
C ASN A 170 2.60 12.88 -11.92
N THR A 171 3.05 13.94 -11.26
CA THR A 171 4.38 14.51 -11.42
C THR A 171 5.14 14.32 -10.13
N VAL A 172 6.15 13.46 -10.15
CA VAL A 172 6.94 13.08 -8.96
C VAL A 172 8.38 13.53 -9.13
N ASN A 173 8.94 14.20 -8.12
CA ASN A 173 10.32 14.63 -8.09
C ASN A 173 10.96 14.32 -6.74
N GLY A 174 11.93 13.40 -6.70
CA GLY A 174 12.63 13.00 -5.47
C GLY A 174 13.45 14.16 -4.90
N GLY A 175 14.42 14.65 -5.67
CA GLY A 175 15.18 15.85 -5.33
C GLY A 175 16.65 15.53 -5.03
N LEU A 176 17.09 15.76 -3.79
CA LEU A 176 18.46 15.48 -3.36
C LEU A 176 18.47 14.30 -2.39
N GLY A 177 19.06 13.17 -2.76
CA GLY A 177 19.16 12.01 -1.88
C GLY A 177 18.94 10.74 -2.68
N ASN A 178 18.93 9.59 -2.03
CA ASN A 178 18.61 8.34 -2.70
C ASN A 178 17.12 8.06 -2.49
N ASP A 179 16.31 8.33 -3.51
CA ASP A 179 14.86 8.36 -3.38
C ASP A 179 14.21 7.07 -3.87
N SER A 180 13.05 6.72 -3.31
CA SER A 180 12.19 5.64 -3.80
C SER A 180 10.87 6.22 -4.28
N LEU A 181 10.67 6.21 -5.60
CA LEU A 181 9.58 6.91 -6.27
C LEU A 181 8.66 5.92 -7.01
N ILE A 182 7.36 6.04 -6.77
CA ILE A 182 6.32 5.24 -7.42
C ILE A 182 5.30 6.19 -8.07
N GLY A 183 5.04 6.03 -9.38
CA GLY A 183 4.03 6.83 -10.11
C GLY A 183 2.60 6.36 -9.90
N ALA A 184 2.44 5.04 -9.68
CA ALA A 184 1.19 4.30 -9.64
C ALA A 184 0.54 4.09 -11.03
N ALA A 185 -0.74 4.36 -11.20
CA ALA A 185 -1.42 4.05 -12.46
C ALA A 185 -1.84 5.30 -13.22
N GLY A 186 -1.37 5.40 -14.47
CA GLY A 186 -1.62 6.48 -15.39
C GLY A 186 -0.37 6.82 -16.19
N ASN A 187 -0.24 8.03 -16.70
CA ASN A 187 0.93 8.43 -17.49
C ASN A 187 1.76 9.40 -16.66
N ASP A 188 2.66 8.85 -15.88
CA ASP A 188 3.36 9.60 -14.85
C ASP A 188 4.64 10.22 -15.39
N THR A 189 5.04 11.35 -14.79
CA THR A 189 6.35 11.96 -15.01
C THR A 189 7.14 11.90 -13.73
N ILE A 190 8.18 11.07 -13.69
CA ILE A 190 8.98 10.81 -12.50
C ILE A 190 10.42 11.27 -12.74
N ASN A 191 10.96 12.01 -11.78
CA ASN A 191 12.35 12.48 -11.77
C ASN A 191 13.01 12.13 -10.43
N GLY A 192 14.06 11.31 -10.45
CA GLY A 192 14.87 10.98 -9.26
C GLY A 192 15.56 12.22 -8.71
N GLY A 193 16.40 12.84 -9.53
CA GLY A 193 17.07 14.09 -9.19
C GLY A 193 18.56 13.86 -9.02
N THR A 194 19.08 13.90 -7.79
CA THR A 194 20.49 13.59 -7.53
C THR A 194 20.60 12.56 -6.43
N GLY A 195 21.46 11.57 -6.62
CA GLY A 195 21.59 10.43 -5.73
C GLY A 195 21.34 9.16 -6.53
N ASN A 196 21.31 8.01 -5.86
CA ASN A 196 21.02 6.74 -6.52
C ASN A 196 19.55 6.42 -6.29
N ASP A 197 18.71 6.71 -7.27
CA ASP A 197 17.27 6.70 -7.09
C ASP A 197 16.65 5.40 -7.60
N ARG A 198 15.50 5.02 -7.04
CA ARG A 198 14.73 3.86 -7.46
C ARG A 198 13.36 4.31 -7.95
N LEU A 199 13.10 4.13 -9.24
CA LEU A 199 11.88 4.60 -9.90
C LEU A 199 11.03 3.43 -10.38
N ILE A 200 9.74 3.46 -10.05
CA ILE A 200 8.69 2.58 -10.59
C ILE A 200 7.63 3.46 -11.25
N GLY A 201 7.37 3.25 -12.54
CA GLY A 201 6.24 3.87 -13.23
C GLY A 201 4.90 3.19 -12.91
N ASP A 202 4.92 1.85 -12.77
CA ASP A 202 3.75 0.99 -12.71
C ASP A 202 2.95 1.02 -14.03
N THR A 203 1.62 1.11 -14.02
CA THR A 203 0.84 0.91 -15.25
C THR A 203 0.57 2.20 -15.98
N GLY A 204 0.91 2.26 -17.27
CA GLY A 204 0.42 3.27 -18.19
C GLY A 204 1.50 3.69 -19.16
N THR A 205 1.77 4.98 -19.35
CA THR A 205 2.85 5.39 -20.26
C THR A 205 3.68 6.47 -19.59
N ASP A 206 4.73 6.01 -18.95
CA ASP A 206 5.47 6.82 -17.99
C ASP A 206 6.73 7.42 -18.62
N LEU A 207 7.10 8.59 -18.11
CA LEU A 207 8.35 9.26 -18.41
C LEU A 207 9.22 9.27 -17.15
N LEU A 208 10.24 8.44 -17.15
CA LEU A 208 11.16 8.28 -16.03
C LEU A 208 12.48 8.99 -16.33
N THR A 209 12.98 9.77 -15.38
CA THR A 209 14.28 10.46 -15.44
C THR A 209 15.03 10.13 -14.15
N GLY A 210 16.20 9.51 -14.24
CA GLY A 210 16.99 9.17 -13.05
C GLY A 210 17.69 10.40 -12.50
N GLY A 211 18.34 11.16 -13.39
CA GLY A 211 19.11 12.35 -13.04
C GLY A 211 20.58 12.04 -12.82
N LEU A 212 21.13 12.47 -11.69
CA LEU A 212 22.55 12.31 -11.36
C LEU A 212 22.75 11.19 -10.35
N GLY A 213 23.26 10.04 -10.79
CA GLY A 213 23.75 9.00 -9.90
C GLY A 213 23.80 7.66 -10.60
N ASN A 214 23.56 6.58 -9.86
CA ASN A 214 23.27 5.27 -10.44
C ASN A 214 21.83 4.94 -10.12
N ASP A 215 20.96 5.11 -11.10
CA ASP A 215 19.53 4.99 -10.86
C ASP A 215 19.02 3.61 -11.27
N VAL A 216 17.99 3.13 -10.58
CA VAL A 216 17.35 1.84 -10.83
C VAL A 216 15.92 2.08 -11.30
N PHE A 217 15.66 1.75 -12.56
CA PHE A 217 14.33 1.75 -13.14
C PHE A 217 13.74 0.35 -13.04
N LYS A 218 12.77 0.15 -12.14
CA LYS A 218 12.18 -1.16 -11.87
C LYS A 218 10.83 -1.32 -12.55
N PHE A 219 10.63 -2.48 -13.16
CA PHE A 219 9.36 -2.87 -13.77
C PHE A 219 8.89 -4.17 -13.12
N ASN A 220 7.72 -4.14 -12.50
CA ASN A 220 7.23 -5.27 -11.70
C ASN A 220 6.61 -6.36 -12.58
N SER A 221 5.99 -5.97 -13.69
CA SER A 221 5.23 -6.81 -14.60
C SER A 221 5.41 -6.41 -16.07
N VAL A 222 5.26 -7.41 -16.94
CA VAL A 222 5.22 -7.24 -18.41
C VAL A 222 4.03 -6.40 -18.87
N SER A 223 3.00 -6.30 -18.03
CA SER A 223 1.79 -5.52 -18.32
C SER A 223 1.99 -4.02 -18.23
N GLU A 224 3.06 -3.57 -17.58
CA GLU A 224 3.38 -2.14 -17.39
C GLU A 224 3.70 -1.48 -18.73
N SER A 225 4.46 -2.17 -19.59
CA SER A 225 4.87 -1.61 -20.89
C SER A 225 4.72 -2.60 -22.05
N GLN A 226 3.50 -2.69 -22.59
CA GLN A 226 3.15 -3.63 -23.66
C GLN A 226 3.45 -3.12 -25.09
N PRO A 227 4.14 -3.91 -25.93
CA PRO A 227 4.47 -3.54 -27.31
C PRO A 227 3.28 -3.02 -28.12
N GLY A 228 3.37 -1.78 -28.57
CA GLY A 228 2.37 -1.14 -29.43
C GLY A 228 1.08 -0.70 -28.73
N VAL A 229 0.99 -0.78 -27.40
CA VAL A 229 -0.16 -0.30 -26.61
C VAL A 229 0.28 0.78 -25.64
N LEU A 230 1.18 0.44 -24.72
CA LEU A 230 1.70 1.26 -23.63
C LEU A 230 3.23 1.18 -23.70
N ARG A 231 3.92 2.31 -23.72
CA ARG A 231 5.40 2.27 -23.82
C ARG A 231 6.05 3.36 -23.01
N ASP A 232 6.62 2.95 -21.89
CA ASP A 232 7.37 3.83 -21.01
C ASP A 232 8.66 4.31 -21.67
N ALA A 233 9.13 5.45 -21.20
CA ALA A 233 10.33 6.09 -21.68
C ALA A 233 11.26 6.44 -20.51
N ILE A 234 12.51 6.02 -20.61
CA ILE A 234 13.59 6.51 -19.75
C ILE A 234 14.31 7.63 -20.50
N ALA A 235 14.29 8.83 -19.93
CA ALA A 235 14.69 10.08 -20.59
C ALA A 235 16.21 10.25 -20.71
N ASP A 236 16.97 9.75 -19.75
CA ASP A 236 18.38 10.09 -19.56
C ASP A 236 19.32 8.92 -19.24
N PHE A 237 18.86 7.67 -19.45
CA PHE A 237 19.61 6.46 -19.12
C PHE A 237 21.11 6.48 -19.50
N VAL A 238 21.98 6.32 -18.51
CA VAL A 238 23.44 6.24 -18.62
C VAL A 238 23.93 4.85 -18.23
N GLY A 239 24.28 3.97 -19.19
CA GLY A 239 24.76 2.62 -18.84
C GLY A 239 26.15 2.55 -18.19
N ASN A 240 26.44 1.45 -17.49
CA ASN A 240 27.67 1.15 -16.72
C ASN A 240 28.98 1.12 -17.52
N GLY A 241 28.91 1.21 -18.86
CA GLY A 241 30.09 1.39 -19.71
C GLY A 241 30.82 2.72 -19.50
N ASN A 242 30.17 3.68 -18.85
CA ASN A 242 30.71 4.99 -18.46
C ASN A 242 30.32 5.25 -16.99
N SER A 243 31.19 4.96 -16.00
CA SER A 243 30.89 5.14 -14.56
C SER A 243 30.29 6.52 -14.18
N PRO A 244 29.49 6.61 -13.10
CA PRO A 244 28.53 5.64 -12.57
C PRO A 244 27.35 5.48 -13.55
N GLY A 245 26.67 4.34 -13.57
CA GLY A 245 25.63 4.07 -14.56
C GLY A 245 24.39 3.39 -14.00
N ASP A 246 23.28 3.68 -14.65
CA ASP A 246 21.93 3.26 -14.34
C ASP A 246 21.72 1.78 -14.65
N GLN A 247 20.67 1.23 -14.03
CA GLN A 247 20.23 -0.14 -14.18
C GLN A 247 18.73 -0.21 -14.46
N ILE A 248 18.34 -1.21 -15.24
CA ILE A 248 16.95 -1.57 -15.48
C ILE A 248 16.71 -2.89 -14.76
N ASP A 249 15.82 -2.86 -13.77
CA ASP A 249 15.45 -4.03 -12.98
C ASP A 249 14.22 -4.71 -13.55
N LEU A 250 14.42 -5.93 -14.06
CA LEU A 250 13.39 -6.82 -14.59
C LEU A 250 13.31 -8.13 -13.76
N SER A 251 13.84 -8.12 -12.53
CA SER A 251 14.01 -9.32 -11.70
C SER A 251 12.69 -9.97 -11.25
N THR A 252 11.59 -9.23 -11.27
CA THR A 252 10.26 -9.67 -10.85
C THR A 252 9.44 -10.33 -11.97
N PHE A 253 9.88 -10.24 -13.22
CA PHE A 253 9.13 -10.84 -14.35
C PHE A 253 9.00 -12.35 -14.15
N GLU A 254 7.75 -12.83 -14.09
CA GLU A 254 7.41 -14.19 -13.64
C GLU A 254 8.26 -15.29 -14.30
N GLY A 255 8.68 -16.26 -13.46
CA GLY A 255 8.95 -17.61 -13.93
C GLY A 255 10.41 -18.04 -13.99
N ASN A 256 11.28 -17.62 -13.07
CA ASN A 256 12.56 -18.27 -12.72
C ASN A 256 13.45 -18.71 -13.92
N GLN A 257 13.28 -18.06 -15.07
CA GLN A 257 14.02 -18.30 -16.29
C GLN A 257 15.07 -17.20 -16.35
N ALA A 258 16.34 -17.60 -16.31
CA ALA A 258 17.44 -16.65 -16.44
C ALA A 258 17.30 -15.90 -17.77
N PHE A 259 16.95 -14.63 -17.69
CA PHE A 259 16.92 -13.77 -18.86
C PHE A 259 18.34 -13.63 -19.42
N THR A 260 18.46 -13.66 -20.74
CA THR A 260 19.74 -13.50 -21.44
C THR A 260 19.70 -12.25 -22.29
N PHE A 261 20.62 -11.31 -22.03
CA PHE A 261 20.83 -10.18 -22.92
C PHE A 261 21.56 -10.60 -24.19
N ILE A 262 20.92 -10.48 -25.35
CA ILE A 262 21.44 -10.92 -26.66
C ILE A 262 21.92 -9.76 -27.56
N GLY A 263 22.02 -8.55 -27.00
CA GLY A 263 22.34 -7.34 -27.75
C GLY A 263 21.27 -6.99 -28.78
N ALA A 264 21.65 -6.65 -30.01
CA ALA A 264 20.71 -6.27 -31.07
C ALA A 264 20.18 -7.46 -31.91
N SER A 265 20.53 -8.70 -31.54
CA SER A 265 20.11 -9.90 -32.27
C SER A 265 18.60 -10.12 -32.17
N ALA A 266 18.00 -10.76 -33.17
CA ALA A 266 16.58 -11.15 -33.11
C ALA A 266 16.37 -12.26 -32.07
N PHE A 267 15.17 -12.32 -31.49
CA PHE A 267 14.81 -13.38 -30.56
C PHE A 267 14.92 -14.76 -31.23
N SER A 268 15.53 -15.69 -30.52
CA SER A 268 15.69 -17.09 -30.90
C SER A 268 15.10 -18.05 -29.86
N ALA A 269 14.79 -17.56 -28.66
CA ALA A 269 14.23 -18.32 -27.55
C ALA A 269 13.45 -17.39 -26.58
N PRO A 270 12.57 -17.95 -25.73
CA PRO A 270 12.02 -17.26 -24.54
C PRO A 270 13.12 -16.83 -23.57
N GLY A 271 12.81 -15.88 -22.68
CA GLY A 271 13.74 -15.38 -21.67
C GLY A 271 14.91 -14.61 -22.28
N GLN A 272 14.66 -13.89 -23.38
CA GLN A 272 15.70 -13.10 -24.05
C GLN A 272 15.35 -11.62 -23.98
N VAL A 273 16.37 -10.81 -23.73
CA VAL A 273 16.28 -9.34 -23.78
C VAL A 273 17.21 -8.83 -24.86
N ARG A 274 16.69 -7.93 -25.70
CA ARG A 274 17.43 -7.32 -26.80
C ARG A 274 17.27 -5.81 -26.77
N TYR A 275 18.23 -5.11 -27.35
CA TYR A 275 18.20 -3.67 -27.49
C TYR A 275 18.50 -3.25 -28.92
N SER A 276 17.58 -2.52 -29.55
CA SER A 276 17.70 -2.14 -30.96
C SER A 276 16.87 -0.90 -31.26
N GLY A 277 17.48 0.07 -31.95
CA GLY A 277 16.76 1.25 -32.42
C GLY A 277 16.24 2.16 -31.30
N GLY A 278 16.92 2.16 -30.14
CA GLY A 278 16.50 2.93 -28.97
C GLY A 278 15.51 2.19 -28.06
N ILE A 279 15.08 0.98 -28.42
CA ILE A 279 14.05 0.25 -27.68
C ILE A 279 14.67 -1.00 -27.04
N LEU A 280 14.51 -1.14 -25.72
CA LEU A 280 14.76 -2.38 -24.99
C LEU A 280 13.51 -3.26 -25.10
N GLN A 281 13.69 -4.52 -25.44
CA GLN A 281 12.59 -5.45 -25.69
C GLN A 281 12.86 -6.76 -24.96
N ALA A 282 11.87 -7.29 -24.24
CA ALA A 282 11.95 -8.60 -23.59
C ALA A 282 10.92 -9.57 -24.19
N ASN A 283 11.35 -10.80 -24.45
CA ASN A 283 10.50 -11.92 -24.86
C ASN A 283 10.45 -12.95 -23.73
N ILE A 284 9.27 -13.19 -23.20
CA ILE A 284 9.01 -13.92 -21.96
C ILE A 284 8.23 -15.20 -22.27
N ASP A 285 7.38 -15.16 -23.30
CA ASP A 285 6.64 -16.31 -23.76
C ASP A 285 7.35 -17.04 -24.94
N ARG A 286 6.63 -17.99 -25.57
CA ARG A 286 7.15 -18.82 -26.68
C ARG A 286 6.88 -18.25 -28.07
N ASN A 287 6.42 -17.01 -28.20
CA ASN A 287 5.93 -16.45 -29.45
C ASN A 287 7.03 -15.76 -30.30
N LEU A 288 8.26 -15.63 -29.77
CA LEU A 288 9.42 -14.98 -30.43
C LEU A 288 9.19 -13.49 -30.79
N SER A 289 8.15 -12.87 -30.23
CA SER A 289 7.93 -11.42 -30.26
C SER A 289 8.23 -10.81 -28.88
N ALA A 290 8.30 -9.48 -28.82
CA ALA A 290 8.45 -8.81 -27.54
C ALA A 290 7.11 -8.90 -26.79
N ASP A 291 7.17 -9.19 -25.50
CA ASP A 291 6.04 -9.08 -24.57
C ASP A 291 6.11 -7.77 -23.78
N PHE A 292 7.29 -7.13 -23.77
CA PHE A 292 7.58 -5.90 -23.04
C PHE A 292 8.55 -5.00 -23.85
N GLU A 293 8.31 -3.69 -23.86
CA GLU A 293 9.17 -2.70 -24.55
C GLU A 293 9.39 -1.44 -23.70
N ILE A 294 10.63 -0.94 -23.60
CA ILE A 294 10.92 0.41 -23.04
C ILE A 294 11.64 1.25 -24.08
N GLN A 295 11.28 2.52 -24.20
CA GLN A 295 12.04 3.50 -24.96
C GLN A 295 13.18 4.07 -24.11
N LEU A 296 14.43 3.84 -24.53
CA LEU A 296 15.58 4.57 -23.99
C LEU A 296 15.88 5.75 -24.89
N VAL A 297 15.67 6.96 -24.38
CA VAL A 297 15.98 8.21 -25.10
C VAL A 297 17.50 8.38 -25.21
N GLY A 298 17.98 9.02 -26.29
CA GLY A 298 19.42 9.21 -26.52
C GLY A 298 20.18 7.99 -27.10
N ALA A 299 19.53 6.84 -27.18
CA ALA A 299 20.07 5.59 -27.74
C ALA A 299 21.40 5.12 -27.09
N PRO A 300 21.43 4.90 -25.77
CA PRO A 300 22.64 4.51 -25.04
C PRO A 300 23.23 3.18 -25.53
N GLN A 301 24.49 2.93 -25.21
CA GLN A 301 25.11 1.61 -25.39
C GLN A 301 24.86 0.77 -24.14
N LEU A 302 24.08 -0.30 -24.28
CA LEU A 302 23.80 -1.20 -23.16
C LEU A 302 24.80 -2.36 -23.09
N VAL A 303 25.23 -2.67 -21.88
CA VAL A 303 25.96 -3.89 -21.52
C VAL A 303 25.11 -4.77 -20.60
N VAL A 304 25.52 -6.03 -20.43
CA VAL A 304 24.73 -6.99 -19.63
C VAL A 304 24.57 -6.57 -18.16
N SER A 305 25.50 -5.79 -17.60
CA SER A 305 25.42 -5.29 -16.23
C SER A 305 24.39 -4.18 -16.03
N ASP A 306 23.88 -3.59 -17.11
CA ASP A 306 22.86 -2.55 -17.07
C ASP A 306 21.47 -3.12 -16.84
N ILE A 307 21.31 -4.46 -16.91
CA ILE A 307 20.01 -5.11 -16.74
C ILE A 307 20.11 -6.14 -15.60
N ILE A 308 19.21 -6.03 -14.63
CA ILE A 308 19.08 -6.96 -13.51
C ILE A 308 18.02 -8.01 -13.87
N PHE A 309 18.43 -9.28 -13.85
CA PHE A 309 17.63 -10.43 -14.33
C PHE A 309 17.30 -11.48 -13.26
N SER A 310 17.86 -11.30 -12.07
CA SER A 310 17.63 -12.18 -10.92
C SER A 310 17.64 -11.31 -9.69
N ALA A 311 16.83 -11.66 -8.69
CA ALA A 311 16.94 -11.14 -7.34
C ALA A 311 18.30 -11.54 -6.74
N THR A 312 19.38 -10.90 -7.18
CA THR A 312 20.62 -10.86 -6.43
C THR A 312 20.40 -9.82 -5.36
N ASP A 313 20.20 -10.28 -4.12
CA ASP A 313 20.25 -9.49 -2.89
C ASP A 313 21.27 -8.35 -3.04
N ASP A 314 20.78 -7.12 -3.24
CA ASP A 314 21.59 -5.95 -2.97
C ASP A 314 21.63 -5.76 -1.45
N ASN A 315 22.46 -6.58 -0.81
CA ASN A 315 22.76 -6.54 0.62
C ASN A 315 23.69 -5.35 0.97
N SER A 316 23.71 -4.29 0.13
CA SER A 316 24.37 -3.02 0.44
C SER A 316 23.42 -1.99 1.04
N ASP A 317 22.12 -2.27 1.06
CA ASP A 317 21.12 -1.44 1.70
C ASP A 317 21.03 -1.76 3.20
N SER A 318 21.44 -0.80 4.04
CA SER A 318 21.45 -0.92 5.50
C SER A 318 20.06 -0.81 6.14
N ASP A 319 19.01 -0.72 5.34
CA ASP A 319 17.72 -0.25 5.82
C ASP A 319 16.82 -1.43 6.15
N ASN A 320 17.18 -2.02 7.29
CA ASN A 320 16.35 -2.92 8.09
C ASN A 320 15.24 -2.10 8.81
N ASN A 321 14.61 -1.15 8.11
CA ASN A 321 13.66 -0.23 8.70
C ASN A 321 12.24 -0.76 8.49
N SER A 322 11.67 -1.23 9.60
CA SER A 322 10.25 -1.51 9.79
C SER A 322 9.38 -0.43 9.16
N SER A 323 8.56 -0.79 8.17
CA SER A 323 7.45 0.04 7.68
C SER A 323 6.40 0.15 8.79
N SER A 324 6.56 1.10 9.70
CA SER A 324 5.57 1.40 10.74
C SER A 324 4.54 2.38 10.21
N ILE A 325 3.43 1.87 9.68
CA ILE A 325 2.24 2.70 9.39
C ILE A 325 1.49 2.92 10.71
N MET A 326 1.61 4.10 11.33
CA MET A 326 0.91 4.47 12.56
C MET A 326 -0.15 5.53 12.25
N PRO A 327 -1.46 5.27 12.47
CA PRO A 327 -2.44 6.35 12.49
C PRO A 327 -2.54 6.99 13.88
N SER A 328 -2.42 8.31 13.94
CA SER A 328 -2.73 9.16 15.09
C SER A 328 -4.22 9.11 15.43
N GLY A 329 -4.58 8.51 16.57
CA GLY A 329 -5.97 8.43 17.02
C GLY A 329 -6.54 9.75 17.56
N THR A 330 -7.80 10.05 17.27
CA THR A 330 -8.58 11.08 17.98
C THR A 330 -9.58 10.43 18.95
N SER A 331 -9.59 10.92 20.20
CA SER A 331 -10.44 10.44 21.29
C SER A 331 -11.86 11.02 21.23
N ASP A 332 -12.57 10.80 20.13
CA ASP A 332 -13.92 11.29 19.88
C ASP A 332 -14.82 10.09 19.59
N GLY A 333 -15.76 9.78 20.48
CA GLY A 333 -16.67 8.63 20.40
C GLY A 333 -17.71 8.70 19.28
N ARG A 334 -17.32 9.01 18.04
CA ARG A 334 -18.14 8.86 16.83
C ARG A 334 -17.42 8.00 15.81
N SER A 335 -17.99 6.82 15.59
CA SER A 335 -17.57 5.82 14.61
C SER A 335 -17.39 6.45 13.22
N PRO A 336 -16.16 6.46 12.65
CA PRO A 336 -15.97 6.57 11.21
C PRO A 336 -16.28 5.20 10.60
N THR A 337 -17.16 5.14 9.61
CA THR A 337 -17.41 3.94 8.80
C THR A 337 -16.54 3.96 7.53
N GLY A 338 -15.33 4.50 7.63
CA GLY A 338 -14.36 4.60 6.53
C GLY A 338 -13.55 3.31 6.43
N SER A 339 -13.41 2.81 5.20
CA SER A 339 -12.48 1.74 4.85
C SER A 339 -11.11 2.39 4.65
N PHE A 340 -10.09 1.98 5.43
CA PHE A 340 -8.73 2.49 5.25
C PHE A 340 -7.88 1.41 4.58
N SER A 341 -7.26 1.73 3.45
CA SER A 341 -6.30 0.85 2.78
C SER A 341 -4.88 1.16 3.22
N SER A 342 -4.13 0.14 3.64
CA SER A 342 -2.68 0.25 3.81
C SER A 342 -2.01 -0.80 2.95
N SER A 343 -1.11 -0.35 2.08
CA SER A 343 -0.30 -1.15 1.17
C SER A 343 1.16 -0.85 1.50
N GLY A 344 1.70 -1.64 2.42
CA GLY A 344 3.11 -1.60 2.78
C GLY A 344 3.83 -2.83 2.25
N ALA A 345 4.98 -2.58 1.61
CA ALA A 345 6.07 -3.51 1.29
C ALA A 345 6.03 -4.22 -0.08
N SER A 346 6.89 -3.68 -0.95
CA SER A 346 7.93 -4.37 -1.75
C SER A 346 8.27 -5.81 -1.32
N ASP A 347 8.85 -6.59 -2.24
CA ASP A 347 9.61 -7.86 -2.14
C ASP A 347 10.51 -8.16 -0.91
N LYS A 348 10.42 -7.42 0.20
CA LYS A 348 11.10 -7.60 1.49
C LYS A 348 10.08 -7.97 2.59
N ASN A 349 10.54 -8.62 3.66
CA ASN A 349 9.70 -8.92 4.84
C ASN A 349 9.19 -7.61 5.48
N GLY A 350 7.88 -7.38 5.44
CA GLY A 350 7.20 -6.21 6.02
C GLY A 350 6.64 -6.47 7.42
N SER A 351 6.30 -5.40 8.14
CA SER A 351 5.57 -5.49 9.40
C SER A 351 4.51 -4.39 9.49
N ILE A 352 3.26 -4.74 9.27
CA ILE A 352 2.13 -3.80 9.28
C ILE A 352 1.49 -3.84 10.67
N PHE A 353 1.51 -2.71 11.39
CA PHE A 353 0.89 -2.57 12.70
C PHE A 353 -0.10 -1.42 12.69
N THR A 354 -1.40 -1.70 12.65
CA THR A 354 -2.42 -0.65 12.80
C THR A 354 -2.65 -0.35 14.30
N SER A 355 -3.17 0.84 14.61
CA SER A 355 -3.29 1.33 15.99
C SER A 355 -4.24 0.46 16.84
N SER A 356 -3.90 0.22 18.11
CA SER A 356 -4.75 -0.52 19.06
C SER A 356 -5.89 0.32 19.68
N PHE A 357 -6.11 1.55 19.19
CA PHE A 357 -6.99 2.53 19.82
C PHE A 357 -8.31 2.77 19.06
N ASP A 358 -8.43 2.26 17.83
CA ASP A 358 -9.56 2.56 16.94
C ASP A 358 -10.60 1.42 16.92
N ASN A 359 -11.74 1.66 17.59
CA ASN A 359 -12.71 0.61 17.92
C ASN A 359 -13.87 0.48 16.89
N ASN A 360 -13.65 0.68 15.58
CA ASN A 360 -14.61 0.25 14.54
C ASN A 360 -14.15 0.42 13.07
N ILE A 361 -12.88 0.72 12.79
CA ILE A 361 -12.42 0.95 11.41
C ILE A 361 -12.21 -0.39 10.72
N ASN A 362 -12.79 -0.57 9.53
CA ASN A 362 -12.54 -1.74 8.69
C ASN A 362 -11.30 -1.45 7.82
N TYR A 363 -10.18 -2.13 8.08
CA TYR A 363 -8.99 -2.04 7.27
C TYR A 363 -9.09 -2.93 6.03
N ILE A 364 -8.56 -2.48 4.89
CA ILE A 364 -8.27 -3.32 3.74
C ILE A 364 -6.75 -3.36 3.58
N ILE A 365 -6.13 -4.44 4.01
CA ILE A 365 -4.67 -4.60 4.01
C ILE A 365 -4.30 -5.58 2.91
N LYS A 366 -3.32 -5.22 2.07
CA LYS A 366 -2.70 -6.12 1.11
C LYS A 366 -1.19 -5.99 1.20
N SER A 367 -0.50 -7.09 1.52
CA SER A 367 0.95 -7.15 1.53
C SER A 367 1.52 -7.87 0.31
N GLY A 368 2.84 -7.78 0.17
CA GLY A 368 3.57 -8.08 -1.07
C GLY A 368 4.01 -9.53 -1.19
N SER A 369 5.28 -9.75 -1.54
CA SER A 369 5.86 -11.09 -1.74
C SER A 369 6.87 -11.52 -0.65
N GLY A 370 6.94 -10.74 0.44
CA GLY A 370 7.81 -10.95 1.59
C GLY A 370 7.18 -11.84 2.66
N ASN A 371 7.95 -12.24 3.69
CA ASN A 371 7.35 -12.88 4.87
C ASN A 371 6.87 -11.78 5.83
N ASP A 372 5.59 -11.48 5.80
CA ASP A 372 5.03 -10.30 6.42
C ASP A 372 4.48 -10.59 7.83
N THR A 373 4.58 -9.61 8.72
CA THR A 373 3.89 -9.65 10.02
C THR A 373 2.81 -8.58 10.05
N ILE A 374 1.55 -8.99 9.93
CA ILE A 374 0.40 -8.10 9.86
C ILE A 374 -0.39 -8.18 11.18
N ASN A 375 -0.66 -7.04 11.78
CA ASN A 375 -1.50 -6.91 12.95
C ASN A 375 -2.48 -5.75 12.75
N ALA A 376 -3.73 -6.09 12.42
CA ALA A 376 -4.79 -5.13 12.08
C ALA A 376 -5.50 -4.51 13.30
N GLY A 377 -5.13 -4.90 14.53
CA GLY A 377 -5.48 -4.15 15.73
C GLY A 377 -7.01 -3.93 15.90
N GLY A 378 -7.42 -2.90 16.63
CA GLY A 378 -8.80 -2.39 16.59
C GLY A 378 -9.98 -3.33 16.96
N THR A 379 -11.20 -2.89 16.60
CA THR A 379 -12.43 -3.71 16.67
C THR A 379 -13.29 -3.72 15.38
N GLY A 380 -12.73 -3.28 14.24
CA GLY A 380 -13.45 -3.25 12.97
C GLY A 380 -13.46 -4.58 12.25
N ASN A 381 -14.14 -4.67 11.10
CA ASN A 381 -14.21 -5.89 10.30
C ASN A 381 -13.23 -5.78 9.14
N ASP A 382 -12.05 -6.32 9.32
CA ASP A 382 -10.92 -6.08 8.44
C ASP A 382 -10.91 -7.07 7.28
N THR A 383 -10.27 -6.70 6.17
CA THR A 383 -9.99 -7.58 5.04
C THR A 383 -8.50 -7.54 4.77
N ILE A 384 -7.82 -8.67 4.99
CA ILE A 384 -6.36 -8.76 4.99
C ILE A 384 -5.94 -9.82 3.97
N ASP A 385 -4.98 -9.48 3.13
CA ASP A 385 -4.33 -10.37 2.15
C ASP A 385 -2.81 -10.32 2.36
N GLY A 386 -2.22 -11.46 2.70
CA GLY A 386 -0.77 -11.62 2.94
C GLY A 386 0.07 -11.64 1.65
N GLY A 387 -0.55 -11.96 0.51
CA GLY A 387 0.16 -11.99 -0.76
C GLY A 387 0.99 -13.27 -0.95
N SER A 388 2.30 -13.17 -1.07
CA SER A 388 3.19 -14.34 -1.16
C SER A 388 4.25 -14.27 -0.09
N GLY A 389 4.71 -15.41 0.43
CA GLY A 389 5.64 -15.44 1.56
C GLY A 389 5.08 -16.26 2.71
N ASN A 390 5.79 -16.33 3.83
CA ASN A 390 5.31 -17.01 5.04
C ASN A 390 4.81 -15.96 6.03
N ASP A 391 3.52 -15.67 5.97
CA ASP A 391 2.97 -14.51 6.65
C ASP A 391 2.47 -14.85 8.05
N THR A 392 2.54 -13.86 8.94
CA THR A 392 1.93 -13.91 10.27
C THR A 392 0.87 -12.84 10.35
N ILE A 393 -0.40 -13.24 10.28
CA ILE A 393 -1.54 -12.32 10.22
C ILE A 393 -2.35 -12.39 11.51
N ASN A 394 -2.72 -11.24 12.05
CA ASN A 394 -3.62 -11.09 13.18
C ASN A 394 -4.73 -10.06 12.86
N GLY A 395 -5.98 -10.52 12.74
CA GLY A 395 -7.16 -9.70 12.47
C GLY A 395 -7.52 -8.78 13.63
N GLY A 396 -7.47 -9.27 14.86
CA GLY A 396 -7.67 -8.43 16.04
C GLY A 396 -9.02 -8.67 16.69
N ARG A 397 -9.93 -7.69 16.70
CA ARG A 397 -11.32 -7.91 17.15
C ARG A 397 -12.23 -7.47 16.01
N GLY A 398 -13.39 -8.09 15.86
CA GLY A 398 -14.27 -7.82 14.73
C GLY A 398 -14.61 -9.08 13.95
N ASN A 399 -15.20 -8.95 12.77
CA ASN A 399 -15.47 -10.09 11.90
C ASN A 399 -14.59 -9.96 10.66
N ASP A 400 -13.39 -10.52 10.75
CA ASP A 400 -12.34 -10.23 9.79
C ASP A 400 -12.33 -11.24 8.65
N ILE A 401 -11.76 -10.86 7.51
CA ILE A 401 -11.54 -11.73 6.35
C ILE A 401 -10.03 -11.80 6.12
N LEU A 402 -9.44 -12.97 6.36
CA LEU A 402 -7.99 -13.18 6.26
C LEU A 402 -7.68 -14.13 5.10
N THR A 403 -6.83 -13.69 4.18
CA THR A 403 -6.21 -14.50 3.12
C THR A 403 -4.70 -14.53 3.40
N GLY A 404 -4.12 -15.71 3.60
CA GLY A 404 -2.67 -15.85 3.76
C GLY A 404 -1.96 -15.62 2.43
N GLY A 405 -2.43 -16.30 1.38
CA GLY A 405 -1.84 -16.21 0.06
C GLY A 405 -0.92 -17.40 -0.19
N THR A 406 0.18 -17.22 -0.93
CA THR A 406 1.08 -18.35 -1.23
C THR A 406 2.22 -18.44 -0.24
N GLY A 407 2.36 -19.58 0.45
CA GLY A 407 3.51 -19.87 1.31
C GLY A 407 3.09 -20.66 2.53
N THR A 408 3.71 -20.42 3.69
CA THR A 408 3.35 -21.09 4.95
C THR A 408 2.90 -20.06 5.97
N ASP A 409 1.60 -19.87 6.04
CA ASP A 409 1.03 -18.74 6.76
C ASP A 409 0.54 -19.13 8.15
N ARG A 410 0.53 -18.13 9.04
CA ARG A 410 0.02 -18.24 10.39
C ARG A 410 -1.05 -17.17 10.62
N LEU A 411 -2.30 -17.58 10.52
CA LEU A 411 -3.46 -16.71 10.58
C LEU A 411 -4.08 -16.74 11.98
N THR A 412 -4.37 -15.58 12.54
CA THR A 412 -5.06 -15.40 13.83
C THR A 412 -6.24 -14.48 13.58
N GLY A 413 -7.47 -14.96 13.73
CA GLY A 413 -8.66 -14.13 13.53
C GLY A 413 -8.81 -13.13 14.67
N GLY A 414 -8.67 -13.63 15.89
CA GLY A 414 -8.83 -12.88 17.11
C GLY A 414 -10.26 -12.99 17.64
N ALA A 415 -10.88 -11.87 18.00
CA ALA A 415 -12.19 -11.87 18.66
C ALA A 415 -13.32 -11.43 17.73
N GLY A 416 -14.07 -12.40 17.20
CA GLY A 416 -15.39 -12.22 16.63
C GLY A 416 -15.73 -13.39 15.72
N ASN A 417 -16.26 -13.15 14.51
CA ASN A 417 -16.63 -14.23 13.59
C ASN A 417 -15.83 -14.10 12.31
N ASP A 418 -14.66 -14.72 12.30
CA ASP A 418 -13.67 -14.44 11.27
C ASP A 418 -13.82 -15.44 10.11
N VAL A 419 -13.39 -15.02 8.93
CA VAL A 419 -13.42 -15.82 7.71
C VAL A 419 -11.98 -15.99 7.20
N PHE A 420 -11.49 -17.22 7.25
CA PHE A 420 -10.20 -17.58 6.67
C PHE A 420 -10.43 -18.08 5.26
N LYS A 421 -9.98 -17.32 4.27
CA LYS A 421 -10.26 -17.56 2.86
C LYS A 421 -9.06 -18.18 2.16
N PHE A 422 -9.33 -19.20 1.35
CA PHE A 422 -8.34 -19.84 0.49
C PHE A 422 -8.84 -19.81 -0.96
N ASN A 423 -8.08 -19.22 -1.87
CA ASN A 423 -8.46 -19.06 -3.27
C ASN A 423 -7.88 -20.15 -4.18
N SER A 424 -6.88 -20.91 -3.72
CA SER A 424 -6.24 -21.97 -4.48
C SER A 424 -5.75 -23.10 -3.58
N VAL A 425 -5.72 -24.34 -4.12
CA VAL A 425 -5.07 -25.48 -3.44
C VAL A 425 -3.55 -25.29 -3.28
N LEU A 426 -2.97 -24.34 -4.03
CA LEU A 426 -1.53 -24.02 -3.95
C LEU A 426 -1.18 -23.17 -2.72
N GLU A 427 -2.16 -22.51 -2.12
CA GLU A 427 -1.98 -21.66 -0.94
C GLU A 427 -1.65 -22.50 0.29
N SER A 428 -2.24 -23.70 0.42
CA SER A 428 -2.02 -24.59 1.58
C SER A 428 -1.75 -26.05 1.19
N GLN A 429 -0.51 -26.35 0.79
CA GLN A 429 -0.12 -27.68 0.32
C GLN A 429 0.22 -28.65 1.45
N PRO A 430 -0.21 -29.94 1.37
CA PRO A 430 0.08 -30.95 2.38
C PRO A 430 1.59 -31.06 2.72
N GLY A 431 1.92 -30.80 3.99
CA GLY A 431 3.22 -31.10 4.60
C GLY A 431 4.35 -30.07 4.43
N VAL A 432 4.45 -29.35 3.31
CA VAL A 432 5.59 -28.42 3.03
C VAL A 432 5.20 -26.94 3.16
N LEU A 433 4.00 -26.56 2.71
CA LEU A 433 3.47 -25.20 2.70
C LEU A 433 2.08 -25.20 3.36
N ARG A 434 1.99 -25.75 4.57
CA ARG A 434 0.69 -25.93 5.24
C ARG A 434 0.46 -24.77 6.20
N ASP A 435 -0.62 -24.06 5.99
CA ASP A 435 -0.98 -22.92 6.83
C ASP A 435 -1.55 -23.38 8.18
N ALA A 436 -1.46 -22.48 9.15
CA ALA A 436 -1.96 -22.68 10.49
C ALA A 436 -2.91 -21.55 10.88
N ILE A 437 -4.15 -21.91 11.21
CA ILE A 437 -5.09 -21.01 11.89
C ILE A 437 -4.91 -21.20 13.39
N ALA A 438 -4.47 -20.13 14.05
CA ALA A 438 -3.96 -20.12 15.40
C ALA A 438 -5.05 -20.29 16.47
N ASP A 439 -6.24 -19.73 16.24
CA ASP A 439 -7.26 -19.53 17.27
C ASP A 439 -8.70 -19.89 16.83
N PHE A 440 -8.86 -20.70 15.79
CA PHE A 440 -10.17 -21.05 15.22
C PHE A 440 -11.23 -21.49 16.25
N VAL A 441 -12.37 -20.79 16.26
CA VAL A 441 -13.55 -21.08 17.10
C VAL A 441 -14.78 -21.40 16.24
N GLY A 442 -15.04 -22.69 15.98
CA GLY A 442 -16.20 -23.14 15.20
C GLY A 442 -17.58 -22.95 15.87
N ASN A 443 -18.65 -22.98 15.07
CA ASN A 443 -20.03 -22.56 15.39
C ASN A 443 -20.84 -23.57 16.22
N GLY A 444 -20.28 -24.02 17.35
CA GLY A 444 -20.91 -25.02 18.20
C GLY A 444 -22.26 -24.65 18.84
N ASN A 445 -22.70 -23.37 18.80
CA ASN A 445 -24.08 -22.88 19.11
C ASN A 445 -24.28 -21.33 19.11
N LEU A 446 -23.33 -20.51 18.66
CA LEU A 446 -23.39 -19.03 18.56
C LEU A 446 -22.39 -18.58 17.47
N PRO A 447 -22.48 -17.36 16.90
CA PRO A 447 -21.67 -17.02 15.72
C PRO A 447 -20.18 -17.22 16.05
N GLY A 448 -19.44 -17.82 15.11
CA GLY A 448 -18.03 -18.16 15.23
C GLY A 448 -17.40 -18.28 13.85
N ASP A 449 -16.13 -18.66 13.82
CA ASP A 449 -15.25 -18.58 12.65
C ASP A 449 -15.65 -19.55 11.54
N ARG A 450 -15.28 -19.18 10.32
CA ARG A 450 -15.53 -19.96 9.11
C ARG A 450 -14.29 -20.03 8.22
N ILE A 451 -14.19 -21.12 7.48
CA ILE A 451 -13.17 -21.34 6.46
C ILE A 451 -13.87 -21.30 5.11
N ASP A 452 -13.46 -20.38 4.25
CA ASP A 452 -14.02 -20.20 2.92
C ASP A 452 -13.17 -20.87 1.85
N LEU A 453 -13.75 -21.89 1.23
CA LEU A 453 -13.18 -22.67 0.14
C LEU A 453 -14.00 -22.51 -1.16
N SER A 454 -14.96 -21.58 -1.19
CA SER A 454 -15.92 -21.43 -2.30
C SER A 454 -15.30 -21.03 -3.63
N THR A 455 -14.07 -20.52 -3.60
CA THR A 455 -13.26 -20.14 -4.76
C THR A 455 -12.41 -21.29 -5.30
N ILE A 456 -12.23 -22.37 -4.53
CA ILE A 456 -11.48 -23.56 -4.95
C ILE A 456 -12.43 -24.51 -5.68
N ASP A 457 -12.08 -24.87 -6.92
CA ASP A 457 -12.77 -25.95 -7.63
C ASP A 457 -12.45 -27.30 -6.95
N ALA A 458 -13.43 -27.84 -6.25
CA ALA A 458 -13.29 -29.11 -5.52
C ALA A 458 -13.06 -30.31 -6.47
N ASN A 459 -13.19 -30.13 -7.78
CA ASN A 459 -12.98 -31.14 -8.81
C ASN A 459 -12.13 -30.61 -9.99
N SER A 460 -10.95 -30.06 -9.69
CA SER A 460 -9.97 -29.49 -10.63
C SER A 460 -9.65 -30.34 -11.88
N ASN A 461 -9.94 -31.65 -11.87
CA ASN A 461 -9.70 -32.59 -12.96
C ASN A 461 -10.95 -33.04 -13.77
N ILE A 462 -12.16 -32.52 -13.48
CA ILE A 462 -13.42 -33.02 -14.11
C ILE A 462 -14.23 -31.92 -14.80
N GLY A 463 -13.88 -30.64 -14.61
CA GLY A 463 -14.48 -29.50 -15.30
C GLY A 463 -15.83 -29.08 -14.71
N GLY A 464 -15.92 -27.79 -14.37
CA GLY A 464 -17.08 -27.15 -13.76
C GLY A 464 -16.87 -26.89 -12.27
N ASN A 465 -17.20 -25.67 -11.83
CA ASN A 465 -17.01 -25.22 -10.45
C ASN A 465 -17.89 -26.03 -9.48
N GLN A 466 -17.31 -27.00 -8.79
CA GLN A 466 -18.02 -27.84 -7.83
C GLN A 466 -17.59 -27.51 -6.40
N ALA A 467 -18.58 -27.35 -5.52
CA ALA A 467 -18.39 -27.10 -4.11
C ALA A 467 -17.89 -28.36 -3.37
N PHE A 468 -17.09 -28.15 -2.32
CA PHE A 468 -16.69 -29.25 -1.43
C PHE A 468 -17.87 -29.82 -0.63
N THR A 469 -17.78 -31.09 -0.28
CA THR A 469 -18.70 -31.75 0.67
C THR A 469 -17.96 -32.09 1.96
N TYR A 470 -18.37 -31.52 3.10
CA TYR A 470 -17.81 -31.87 4.41
C TYR A 470 -18.32 -33.22 4.91
N ILE A 471 -17.40 -34.17 5.18
CA ILE A 471 -17.72 -35.55 5.59
C ILE A 471 -17.37 -35.86 7.05
N GLY A 472 -17.08 -34.82 7.85
CA GLY A 472 -16.64 -34.98 9.24
C GLY A 472 -15.23 -35.56 9.32
N SER A 473 -15.01 -36.54 10.20
CA SER A 473 -13.71 -37.19 10.40
C SER A 473 -13.52 -38.47 9.56
N SER A 474 -14.50 -38.83 8.73
CA SER A 474 -14.46 -40.02 7.87
C SER A 474 -13.32 -39.93 6.85
N ALA A 475 -12.76 -41.08 6.46
CA ALA A 475 -11.77 -41.13 5.37
C ALA A 475 -12.43 -40.75 4.03
N PHE A 476 -11.63 -40.16 3.12
CA PHE A 476 -12.09 -39.83 1.77
C PHE A 476 -12.56 -41.08 1.03
N PHE A 477 -13.67 -40.95 0.31
CA PHE A 477 -14.23 -41.99 -0.55
C PHE A 477 -14.65 -41.46 -1.93
N ALA A 478 -14.58 -40.15 -2.14
CA ALA A 478 -14.80 -39.48 -3.42
C ALA A 478 -13.95 -38.20 -3.51
N VAL A 479 -13.82 -37.68 -4.74
CA VAL A 479 -13.26 -36.36 -5.01
C VAL A 479 -14.26 -35.26 -4.59
N GLY A 480 -13.78 -34.05 -4.32
CA GLY A 480 -14.58 -32.93 -3.87
C GLY A 480 -15.03 -33.04 -2.42
N GLN A 481 -14.25 -33.74 -1.59
CA GLN A 481 -14.56 -33.97 -0.18
C GLN A 481 -13.60 -33.19 0.71
N VAL A 482 -14.13 -32.65 1.80
CA VAL A 482 -13.34 -32.05 2.88
C VAL A 482 -13.61 -32.78 4.19
N ARG A 483 -12.57 -33.04 4.97
CA ARG A 483 -12.64 -33.76 6.25
C ARG A 483 -11.79 -33.06 7.30
N TYR A 484 -12.12 -33.27 8.57
CA TYR A 484 -11.34 -32.74 9.69
C TYR A 484 -10.94 -33.86 10.65
N SER A 485 -9.64 -34.04 10.87
CA SER A 485 -9.11 -35.08 11.76
C SER A 485 -7.75 -34.69 12.34
N GLY A 486 -7.54 -34.94 13.63
CA GLY A 486 -6.23 -34.75 14.26
C GLY A 486 -5.74 -33.29 14.30
N GLY A 487 -6.65 -32.31 14.25
CA GLY A 487 -6.27 -30.89 14.19
C GLY A 487 -6.05 -30.37 12.78
N ILE A 488 -6.30 -31.16 11.74
CA ILE A 488 -6.03 -30.77 10.34
C ILE A 488 -7.32 -30.88 9.53
N LEU A 489 -7.69 -29.78 8.85
CA LEU A 489 -8.70 -29.78 7.79
C LEU A 489 -8.01 -30.22 6.50
N GLN A 490 -8.62 -31.14 5.78
CA GLN A 490 -8.03 -31.79 4.60
C GLN A 490 -9.04 -31.75 3.46
N GLY A 491 -8.64 -31.24 2.30
CA GLY A 491 -9.43 -31.20 1.07
C GLY A 491 -8.88 -32.15 0.01
N ASN A 492 -9.75 -32.99 -0.56
CA ASN A 492 -9.43 -33.90 -1.66
C ASN A 492 -10.04 -33.38 -2.96
N THR A 493 -9.20 -32.86 -3.84
CA THR A 493 -9.60 -32.36 -5.18
C THR A 493 -9.18 -33.30 -6.32
N ALA A 494 -8.42 -34.35 -6.01
CA ALA A 494 -8.04 -35.39 -6.96
C ALA A 494 -8.77 -36.73 -6.70
N GLY A 495 -8.91 -37.54 -7.73
CA GLY A 495 -9.52 -38.88 -7.60
C GLY A 495 -8.66 -39.92 -6.85
N ASN A 496 -7.62 -39.49 -6.14
CA ASN A 496 -6.57 -40.33 -5.56
C ASN A 496 -6.79 -40.65 -4.06
N LEU A 497 -7.86 -40.11 -3.44
CA LEU A 497 -8.20 -40.26 -2.03
C LEU A 497 -7.12 -39.74 -1.05
N SER A 498 -6.26 -38.85 -1.51
CA SER A 498 -5.25 -38.13 -0.72
C SER A 498 -5.62 -36.65 -0.67
N PRO A 499 -5.22 -35.89 0.36
CA PRO A 499 -5.49 -34.46 0.36
C PRO A 499 -4.56 -33.73 -0.61
N GLU A 500 -5.11 -32.77 -1.34
CA GLU A 500 -4.36 -31.76 -2.11
C GLU A 500 -4.29 -30.41 -1.38
N PHE A 501 -5.05 -30.28 -0.29
CA PHE A 501 -5.15 -29.09 0.53
C PHE A 501 -5.16 -29.51 2.01
N GLU A 502 -4.33 -28.90 2.85
CA GLU A 502 -4.34 -29.09 4.30
C GLU A 502 -4.27 -27.75 5.02
N VAL A 503 -5.06 -27.58 6.10
CA VAL A 503 -4.93 -26.44 7.02
C VAL A 503 -4.86 -26.96 8.45
N GLN A 504 -3.84 -26.54 9.17
CA GLN A 504 -3.69 -26.86 10.59
C GLN A 504 -4.59 -25.91 11.40
N LEU A 505 -5.51 -26.47 12.19
CA LEU A 505 -6.29 -25.71 13.16
C LEU A 505 -5.71 -25.99 14.55
N THR A 506 -5.20 -24.97 15.23
CA THR A 506 -4.69 -25.10 16.60
C THR A 506 -5.76 -24.74 17.63
N GLY A 507 -5.75 -25.41 18.79
CA GLY A 507 -6.76 -25.26 19.85
C GLY A 507 -7.65 -26.51 20.05
N THR A 508 -8.91 -26.32 20.46
CA THR A 508 -9.92 -27.39 20.59
C THR A 508 -11.14 -27.17 19.69
N PRO A 509 -10.97 -26.97 18.37
CA PRO A 509 -12.09 -26.61 17.51
C PRO A 509 -13.04 -27.79 17.31
N GLN A 510 -14.35 -27.50 17.38
CA GLN A 510 -15.43 -28.41 17.00
C GLN A 510 -15.93 -27.99 15.62
N LEU A 511 -15.34 -28.56 14.57
CA LEU A 511 -15.66 -28.17 13.20
C LEU A 511 -16.92 -28.89 12.70
N VAL A 512 -17.95 -28.12 12.39
CA VAL A 512 -19.23 -28.59 11.82
C VAL A 512 -19.36 -28.15 10.36
N ALA A 513 -20.34 -28.72 9.63
CA ALA A 513 -20.52 -28.41 8.22
C ALA A 513 -20.79 -26.92 7.94
N SER A 514 -21.38 -26.19 8.88
CA SER A 514 -21.65 -24.75 8.74
C SER A 514 -20.41 -23.86 8.88
N ASP A 515 -19.30 -24.43 9.37
CA ASP A 515 -18.03 -23.70 9.53
C ASP A 515 -17.25 -23.66 8.22
N ILE A 516 -17.63 -24.45 7.22
CA ILE A 516 -17.00 -24.48 5.90
C ILE A 516 -17.96 -23.81 4.90
N ILE A 517 -17.50 -22.74 4.26
CA ILE A 517 -18.17 -22.11 3.13
C ILE A 517 -17.62 -22.77 1.86
N VAL A 518 -18.52 -23.32 1.03
CA VAL A 518 -18.19 -24.17 -0.12
C VAL A 518 -18.95 -23.77 -1.38
#